data_AF-A0A6G2HDN4-F1
#
_entry.id   AF-A0A6G2HDN4-F1
#
_cell.length_a   1.000
_cell.length_b   1.000
_cell.length_c   1.000
_cell.angle_alpha   90.00
_cell.angle_beta   90.00
_cell.angle_gamma   90.00
#
_symmetry.space_group_name_H-M   'P 1'
#
loop_
_entity.id
_entity.type
_entity.pdbx_description
1 polymer ?
#
loop_
_entity_poly.entity_id
_entity_poly.type
_entity_poly.pdbx_seq_one_letter_code
_entity_poly.pdbx_strand_id
1 'polypeptide(L)'
;MRSPVAVVALVVVGLVLMANPMYLPIAIGEPTPAYTHVVQPAGPDTPTDEGGEVVDRDALDGDAGAAFDRALDADEGGFVVEDPDDRAGSLAYPTEPSPGHGLIVVAHEGTEYEFWTRTVEREPGIVVAQRVVVQPVAFLVGFLAVIGAVAVGFRERL
;
A
#
# COMPACT_ATOMS: atom_id res chain seq x y z
N MET A 1 -52.37 -4.07 1.67
CA MET A 1 -51.98 -3.81 0.26
C MET A 1 -50.56 -3.23 0.07
N ARG A 2 -49.83 -2.77 1.10
CA ARG A 2 -48.47 -2.19 0.92
C ARG A 2 -47.29 -3.17 1.03
N SER A 3 -47.51 -4.38 1.55
CA SER A 3 -46.44 -5.31 1.89
C SER A 3 -45.77 -6.05 0.71
N PRO A 4 -46.48 -6.57 -0.32
CA PRO A 4 -45.79 -7.33 -1.37
C PRO A 4 -44.80 -6.45 -2.14
N VAL A 5 -45.13 -5.17 -2.32
CA VAL A 5 -44.23 -4.17 -2.91
C VAL A 5 -43.01 -3.94 -2.02
N ALA A 6 -43.20 -3.87 -0.70
CA ALA A 6 -42.10 -3.68 0.25
C ALA A 6 -41.16 -4.89 0.30
N VAL A 7 -41.69 -6.12 0.28
CA VAL A 7 -40.89 -7.35 0.23
C VAL A 7 -40.07 -7.42 -1.06
N VAL A 8 -40.69 -7.17 -2.22
CA VAL A 8 -39.98 -7.16 -3.50
C VAL A 8 -38.90 -6.06 -3.53
N ALA A 9 -39.21 -4.87 -3.03
CA ALA A 9 -38.24 -3.78 -2.95
C ALA A 9 -37.03 -4.14 -2.08
N LEU A 10 -37.25 -4.74 -0.91
CA LEU A 10 -36.17 -5.17 -0.01
C LEU A 10 -35.30 -6.27 -0.61
N VAL A 11 -35.88 -7.23 -1.33
CA VAL A 11 -35.12 -8.28 -2.02
C VAL A 11 -34.27 -7.69 -3.14
N VAL A 12 -34.86 -6.85 -3.99
CA VAL A 12 -34.14 -6.24 -5.13
C VAL A 12 -33.00 -5.36 -4.63
N VAL A 13 -33.26 -4.47 -3.67
CA VAL A 13 -32.23 -3.62 -3.07
C VAL A 13 -31.16 -4.48 -2.38
N GLY A 14 -31.56 -5.51 -1.64
CA GLY A 14 -30.64 -6.40 -0.96
C GLY A 14 -29.68 -7.12 -1.91
N LEU A 15 -30.21 -7.69 -2.99
CA LEU A 15 -29.41 -8.36 -4.02
C LEU A 15 -28.48 -7.40 -4.76
N VAL A 16 -28.94 -6.19 -5.10
CA VAL A 16 -28.10 -5.16 -5.75
C VAL A 16 -26.95 -4.74 -4.84
N LEU A 17 -27.21 -4.52 -3.54
CA LEU A 17 -26.19 -4.16 -2.56
C LEU A 17 -25.20 -5.28 -2.26
N MET A 18 -25.64 -6.54 -2.28
CA MET A 18 -24.74 -7.69 -2.10
C MET A 18 -23.88 -7.96 -3.35
N ALA A 19 -24.41 -7.67 -4.54
CA ALA A 19 -23.68 -7.83 -5.79
C ALA A 19 -22.80 -6.60 -6.15
N ASN A 20 -22.76 -5.60 -5.26
CA ASN A 20 -21.89 -4.42 -5.28
C ASN A 20 -20.46 -4.64 -5.82
N PRO A 21 -19.68 -5.67 -5.41
CA PRO A 21 -18.31 -5.85 -5.93
C PRO A 21 -18.23 -6.04 -7.45
N MET A 22 -19.34 -6.33 -8.14
CA MET A 22 -19.38 -6.57 -9.59
C MET A 22 -19.74 -5.33 -10.43
N TYR A 23 -20.29 -4.25 -9.84
CA TYR A 23 -20.86 -3.14 -10.63
C TYR A 23 -20.60 -1.73 -10.09
N LEU A 24 -20.21 -1.58 -8.81
CA LEU A 24 -19.84 -0.25 -8.31
C LEU A 24 -18.45 0.10 -8.87
N PRO A 25 -18.30 1.25 -9.56
CA PRO A 25 -17.02 1.67 -10.06
C PRO A 25 -16.02 1.71 -8.91
N ILE A 26 -14.94 0.97 -9.02
CA ILE A 26 -13.78 1.18 -8.16
C ILE A 26 -13.32 2.60 -8.47
N ALA A 27 -13.19 3.45 -7.45
CA ALA A 27 -12.55 4.75 -7.66
C ALA A 27 -11.18 4.50 -8.30
N ILE A 28 -10.97 4.98 -9.52
CA ILE A 28 -9.64 4.92 -10.15
C ILE A 28 -8.94 6.18 -9.66
N GLY A 29 -8.18 6.06 -8.58
CA GLY A 29 -7.27 7.11 -8.16
C GLY A 29 -5.93 6.94 -8.87
N GLU A 30 -5.22 8.04 -9.10
CA GLU A 30 -3.84 8.00 -9.56
C GLU A 30 -2.97 7.34 -8.48
N PRO A 31 -2.09 6.38 -8.85
CA PRO A 31 -1.17 5.78 -7.90
C PRO A 31 -0.38 6.86 -7.17
N THR A 32 -0.31 6.76 -5.84
CA THR A 32 0.48 7.70 -5.06
C THR A 32 1.88 7.12 -4.89
N PRO A 33 2.95 7.82 -5.31
CA PRO A 33 4.30 7.32 -5.14
C PRO A 33 4.66 7.31 -3.65
N ALA A 34 5.30 6.24 -3.21
CA ALA A 34 5.95 6.14 -1.91
C ALA A 34 7.43 5.83 -2.12
N TYR A 35 8.31 6.48 -1.36
CA TYR A 35 9.75 6.34 -1.48
C TYR A 35 10.26 5.48 -0.34
N THR A 36 10.83 4.32 -0.67
CA THR A 36 11.31 3.38 0.35
C THR A 36 12.81 3.45 0.47
N HIS A 37 13.30 3.34 1.69
CA HIS A 37 14.72 3.29 2.05
C HIS A 37 14.94 2.01 2.84
N VAL A 38 15.84 1.15 2.38
CA VAL A 38 16.13 -0.13 3.01
C VAL A 38 17.62 -0.30 3.14
N VAL A 39 18.08 -0.71 4.31
CA VAL A 39 19.46 -1.03 4.65
C VAL A 39 19.52 -2.47 5.11
N GLN A 40 20.37 -3.25 4.47
CA GLN A 40 20.63 -4.64 4.86
C GLN A 40 22.12 -4.96 4.75
N PRO A 41 22.66 -5.90 5.54
CA PRO A 41 24.05 -6.30 5.40
C PRO A 41 24.33 -6.81 3.97
N ALA A 42 25.48 -6.42 3.42
CA ALA A 42 25.93 -6.93 2.12
C ALA A 42 26.15 -8.45 2.17
N GLY A 43 25.68 -9.12 1.12
CA GLY A 43 25.72 -10.57 0.97
C GLY A 43 26.63 -11.02 -0.20
N PRO A 44 26.76 -12.33 -0.42
CA PRO A 44 27.56 -12.87 -1.52
C PRO A 44 27.02 -12.52 -2.92
N ASP A 45 25.74 -12.11 -3.00
CA ASP A 45 25.08 -11.67 -4.23
C ASP A 45 25.13 -10.13 -4.40
N THR A 46 25.79 -9.41 -3.48
CA THR A 46 25.93 -7.96 -3.57
C THR A 46 26.75 -7.59 -4.82
N PRO A 47 26.24 -6.72 -5.70
CA PRO A 47 26.92 -6.35 -6.93
C PRO A 47 28.11 -5.40 -6.64
N THR A 48 29.26 -5.95 -6.27
CA THR A 48 30.52 -5.21 -6.06
C THR A 48 31.33 -5.00 -7.34
N ASP A 49 31.09 -5.81 -8.38
CA ASP A 49 31.99 -5.89 -9.54
C ASP A 49 31.55 -5.05 -10.76
N GLU A 50 30.30 -4.57 -10.79
CA GLU A 50 29.71 -3.86 -11.95
C GLU A 50 29.45 -2.35 -11.70
N GLY A 51 30.32 -1.69 -10.93
CA GLY A 51 30.24 -0.25 -10.66
C GLY A 51 29.62 0.14 -9.31
N GLY A 52 29.41 -0.84 -8.42
CA GLY A 52 29.09 -0.60 -7.01
C GLY A 52 30.34 -0.19 -6.24
N GLU A 53 30.71 1.09 -6.32
CA GLU A 53 31.72 1.65 -5.43
C GLU A 53 31.22 1.53 -3.99
N VAL A 54 32.04 0.96 -3.12
CA VAL A 54 31.79 0.98 -1.67
C VAL A 54 32.07 2.38 -1.18
N VAL A 55 31.02 3.06 -0.72
CA VAL A 55 31.10 4.43 -0.21
C VAL A 55 31.19 4.39 1.30
N ASP A 56 32.15 5.11 1.88
CA ASP A 56 32.20 5.28 3.33
C ASP A 56 30.95 6.05 3.80
N ARG A 57 30.35 5.62 4.91
CA ARG A 57 29.20 6.31 5.50
C ARG A 57 29.45 7.82 5.65
N ASP A 58 30.65 8.23 6.06
CA ASP A 58 30.99 9.64 6.26
C ASP A 58 31.17 10.43 4.95
N ALA A 59 31.28 9.73 3.82
CA ALA A 59 31.36 10.32 2.48
C ALA A 59 29.99 10.52 1.83
N LEU A 60 28.90 10.02 2.42
CA LEU A 60 27.54 10.29 1.95
C LEU A 60 27.17 11.76 2.14
N ASP A 61 26.40 12.30 1.19
CA ASP A 61 25.74 13.59 1.35
C ASP A 61 24.88 13.60 2.63
N GLY A 62 24.75 14.76 3.27
CA GLY A 62 24.18 14.85 4.62
C GLY A 62 22.75 14.29 4.75
N ASP A 63 21.92 14.47 3.72
CA ASP A 63 20.56 13.91 3.67
C ASP A 63 20.55 12.40 3.35
N ALA A 64 21.43 11.94 2.45
CA ALA A 64 21.63 10.51 2.17
C ALA A 64 22.12 9.75 3.41
N GLY A 65 23.07 10.33 4.12
CA GLY A 65 23.60 9.78 5.37
C GLY A 65 22.54 9.69 6.46
N ALA A 66 21.78 10.77 6.68
CA ALA A 66 20.69 10.76 7.65
C ALA A 66 19.61 9.73 7.28
N ALA A 67 19.33 9.55 5.98
CA ALA A 67 18.42 8.52 5.51
C ALA A 67 18.99 7.10 5.73
N PHE A 68 20.29 6.89 5.49
CA PHE A 68 20.94 5.61 5.78
C PHE A 68 20.84 5.27 7.27
N ASP A 69 21.22 6.18 8.17
CA ASP A 69 21.19 5.95 9.62
C ASP A 69 19.77 5.64 10.08
N ARG A 70 18.80 6.42 9.60
CA ARG A 70 17.38 6.20 9.94
C ARG A 70 16.89 4.83 9.47
N ALA A 71 17.32 4.37 8.31
CA ALA A 71 16.97 3.03 7.82
C ALA A 71 17.67 1.93 8.61
N LEU A 72 18.93 2.13 8.97
CA LEU A 72 19.70 1.19 9.78
C LEU A 72 19.12 1.03 11.20
N ASP A 73 18.68 2.14 11.81
CA ASP A 73 18.07 2.17 13.15
C ASP A 73 16.61 1.67 13.17
N ALA A 74 15.98 1.49 12.02
CA ALA A 74 14.61 1.00 11.93
C ALA A 74 14.54 -0.51 12.21
N ASP A 75 13.49 -0.96 12.90
CA ASP A 75 13.33 -2.36 13.35
C ASP A 75 13.41 -3.41 12.22
N GLU A 76 13.03 -3.03 10.99
CA GLU A 76 13.06 -3.89 9.79
C GLU A 76 14.17 -3.51 8.80
N GLY A 77 15.12 -2.67 9.22
CA GLY A 77 16.18 -2.16 8.34
C GLY A 77 15.63 -1.26 7.24
N GLY A 78 14.55 -0.52 7.48
CA GLY A 78 14.01 0.38 6.46
C GLY A 78 12.83 1.24 6.92
N PHE A 79 12.54 2.27 6.14
CA PHE A 79 11.40 3.14 6.33
C PHE A 79 10.82 3.61 5.00
N VAL A 80 9.66 4.27 5.08
CA VAL A 80 8.96 4.82 3.92
C VAL A 80 8.68 6.30 4.13
N VAL A 81 8.86 7.07 3.06
CA VAL A 81 8.50 8.47 2.94
C VAL A 81 7.36 8.59 1.94
N GLU A 82 6.29 9.28 2.34
CA GLU A 82 5.11 9.51 1.50
C GLU A 82 5.14 10.89 0.83
N ASP A 83 5.75 11.89 1.49
CA ASP A 83 5.89 13.23 0.94
C ASP A 83 7.16 13.34 0.07
N PRO A 84 7.04 13.71 -1.22
CA PRO A 84 8.19 13.90 -2.09
C PRO A 84 9.21 14.94 -1.60
N ASP A 85 8.80 15.88 -0.74
CA ASP A 85 9.70 16.90 -0.19
C ASP A 85 10.53 16.38 1.00
N ASP A 86 10.10 15.27 1.62
CA ASP A 86 10.80 14.63 2.74
C ASP A 86 11.85 13.59 2.28
N ARG A 87 11.96 13.33 0.96
CA ARG A 87 12.95 12.40 0.41
C ARG A 87 14.35 13.00 0.48
N ALA A 88 15.37 12.16 0.54
CA ALA A 88 16.75 12.62 0.38
C ALA A 88 16.94 13.06 -1.08
N GLY A 89 17.18 14.35 -1.30
CA GLY A 89 17.28 14.94 -2.64
C GLY A 89 18.53 14.50 -3.41
N SER A 90 19.57 14.07 -2.69
CA SER A 90 20.80 13.49 -3.25
C SER A 90 20.62 12.06 -3.76
N LEU A 91 19.56 11.35 -3.37
CA LEU A 91 19.34 9.94 -3.76
C LEU A 91 18.44 9.79 -4.98
N ALA A 92 18.70 8.74 -5.76
CA ALA A 92 17.83 8.32 -6.85
C ALA A 92 16.75 7.36 -6.34
N TYR A 93 15.54 7.47 -6.90
CA TYR A 93 14.41 6.59 -6.56
C TYR A 93 13.81 5.97 -7.82
N PRO A 94 14.53 5.06 -8.49
CA PRO A 94 13.94 4.31 -9.59
C PRO A 94 12.85 3.35 -9.08
N THR A 95 12.00 2.86 -9.97
CA THR A 95 11.10 1.74 -9.67
C THR A 95 11.85 0.42 -9.53
N GLU A 96 12.93 0.27 -10.30
CA GLU A 96 13.82 -0.89 -10.31
C GLU A 96 15.24 -0.41 -9.96
N PRO A 97 15.66 -0.56 -8.70
CA PRO A 97 16.98 -0.12 -8.26
C PRO A 97 18.12 -0.99 -8.81
N SER A 98 19.22 -0.34 -9.14
CA SER A 98 20.45 -0.93 -9.66
C SER A 98 21.69 -0.23 -9.07
N PRO A 99 22.89 -0.84 -9.12
CA PRO A 99 24.10 -0.22 -8.58
C PRO A 99 24.34 1.18 -9.13
N GLY A 100 24.56 2.15 -8.24
CA GLY A 100 24.71 3.57 -8.60
C GLY A 100 23.41 4.29 -8.98
N HIS A 101 22.27 3.57 -9.00
CA HIS A 101 20.95 4.13 -9.27
C HIS A 101 19.89 3.46 -8.39
N GLY A 102 19.73 3.98 -7.17
CA GLY A 102 18.81 3.39 -6.19
C GLY A 102 19.40 2.21 -5.40
N LEU A 103 20.67 1.85 -5.62
CA LEU A 103 21.45 0.96 -4.77
C LEU A 103 22.86 1.53 -4.59
N ILE A 104 23.28 1.67 -3.34
CA ILE A 104 24.63 2.09 -2.94
C ILE A 104 25.15 1.09 -1.91
N VAL A 105 26.40 0.66 -2.02
CA VAL A 105 27.04 -0.14 -0.95
C VAL A 105 27.73 0.84 0.00
N VAL A 106 27.33 0.82 1.27
CA VAL A 106 27.80 1.75 2.31
C VAL A 106 28.61 0.99 3.34
N ALA A 107 29.86 1.40 3.55
CA ALA A 107 30.69 0.89 4.65
C ALA A 107 30.41 1.69 5.93
N HIS A 108 30.01 1.00 6.99
CA HIS A 108 29.75 1.59 8.30
C HIS A 108 30.19 0.64 9.42
N GLU A 109 30.97 1.16 10.38
CA GLU A 109 31.48 0.39 11.53
C GLU A 109 32.18 -0.94 11.16
N GLY A 110 32.89 -0.96 10.02
CA GLY A 110 33.60 -2.15 9.53
C GLY A 110 32.69 -3.22 8.91
N THR A 111 31.41 -2.91 8.69
CA THR A 111 30.44 -3.75 7.96
C THR A 111 29.99 -3.03 6.69
N GLU A 112 29.83 -3.78 5.61
CA GLU A 112 29.25 -3.27 4.36
C GLU A 112 27.74 -3.52 4.36
N TYR A 113 26.99 -2.51 3.94
CA TYR A 113 25.54 -2.55 3.86
C TYR A 113 25.08 -2.20 2.45
N GLU A 114 24.05 -2.87 1.97
CA GLU A 114 23.32 -2.43 0.81
C GLU A 114 22.26 -1.41 1.22
N PHE A 115 22.40 -0.20 0.69
CA PHE A 115 21.41 0.86 0.86
C PHE A 115 20.58 1.01 -0.40
N TRP A 116 19.35 0.51 -0.33
CA TRP A 116 18.37 0.50 -1.41
C TRP A 116 17.40 1.68 -1.28
N THR A 117 17.18 2.37 -2.38
CA THR A 117 16.19 3.43 -2.53
C THR A 117 15.36 3.21 -3.79
N ARG A 118 14.04 3.24 -3.66
CA ARG A 118 13.13 3.05 -4.80
C ARG A 118 11.79 3.74 -4.60
N THR A 119 11.12 4.01 -5.71
CA THR A 119 9.72 4.40 -5.72
C THR A 119 8.83 3.17 -5.85
N VAL A 120 7.84 3.08 -4.97
CA VAL A 120 6.77 2.08 -5.02
C VAL A 120 5.45 2.80 -5.26
N GLU A 121 4.74 2.41 -6.32
CA GLU A 121 3.39 2.90 -6.56
C GLU A 121 2.41 2.20 -5.62
N ARG A 122 1.69 2.97 -4.79
CA ARG A 122 0.67 2.44 -3.90
C ARG A 122 -0.72 2.64 -4.47
N GLU A 123 -1.59 1.66 -4.19
CA GLU A 123 -3.03 1.83 -4.41
C GLU A 123 -3.51 3.07 -3.64
N PRO A 124 -4.30 3.95 -4.27
CA PRO A 124 -4.77 5.16 -3.61
C PRO A 124 -5.61 4.81 -2.38
N GLY A 125 -5.40 5.52 -1.26
CA GLY A 125 -6.07 5.20 0.01
C GLY A 125 -7.60 5.19 -0.06
N ILE A 126 -8.20 6.00 -0.95
CA ILE A 126 -9.64 5.99 -1.21
C ILE A 126 -10.14 4.66 -1.79
N VAL A 127 -9.31 4.01 -2.63
CA VAL A 127 -9.59 2.70 -3.23
C VAL A 127 -9.54 1.62 -2.15
N VAL A 128 -8.53 1.68 -1.28
CA VAL A 128 -8.40 0.78 -0.14
C VAL A 128 -9.59 0.93 0.81
N ALA A 129 -9.98 2.17 1.16
CA ALA A 129 -11.13 2.43 2.03
C ALA A 129 -12.45 1.94 1.43
N GLN A 130 -12.67 2.13 0.13
CA GLN A 130 -13.84 1.61 -0.57
C GLN A 130 -13.92 0.08 -0.49
N ARG A 131 -12.78 -0.61 -0.71
CA ARG A 131 -12.70 -2.08 -0.68
C ARG A 131 -12.85 -2.65 0.74
N VAL A 132 -12.23 -2.04 1.73
CA VAL A 132 -12.16 -2.59 3.10
C VAL A 132 -13.35 -2.17 3.96
N VAL A 133 -14.00 -1.04 3.67
CA VAL A 133 -15.09 -0.51 4.50
C VAL A 133 -16.41 -0.47 3.74
N VAL A 134 -16.44 0.23 2.60
CA VAL A 134 -17.71 0.49 1.89
C VAL A 134 -18.34 -0.78 1.34
N GLN A 135 -17.54 -1.64 0.69
CA GLN A 135 -18.02 -2.89 0.12
C GLN A 135 -18.57 -3.86 1.21
N PRO A 136 -17.86 -4.14 2.32
CA PRO A 136 -18.41 -4.98 3.39
C PRO A 136 -19.67 -4.43 4.04
N VAL A 137 -19.74 -3.12 4.28
CA VAL A 137 -20.92 -2.48 4.89
C VAL A 137 -22.13 -2.58 3.94
N ALA A 138 -21.94 -2.26 2.65
CA ALA A 138 -23.00 -2.39 1.67
C ALA A 138 -23.50 -3.83 1.53
N PHE A 139 -22.58 -4.81 1.54
CA PHE A 139 -22.94 -6.22 1.54
C PHE A 139 -23.78 -6.59 2.77
N LEU A 140 -23.37 -6.15 3.97
CA LEU A 140 -24.09 -6.43 5.21
C LEU A 140 -25.50 -5.81 5.21
N VAL A 141 -25.63 -4.56 4.76
CA VAL A 141 -26.93 -3.90 4.61
C VAL A 141 -27.81 -4.66 3.62
N GLY A 142 -27.23 -5.09 2.49
CA GLY A 142 -27.95 -5.88 1.50
C GLY A 142 -28.45 -7.21 2.06
N PHE A 143 -27.59 -7.92 2.78
CA PHE A 143 -27.93 -9.17 3.45
C PHE A 143 -29.07 -8.99 4.47
N LEU A 144 -28.99 -7.96 5.31
CA LEU A 144 -30.04 -7.65 6.29
C LEU A 144 -31.36 -7.26 5.63
N ALA A 145 -31.32 -6.56 4.48
CA ALA A 145 -32.52 -6.25 3.71
C ALA A 145 -33.23 -7.53 3.21
N VAL A 146 -32.47 -8.53 2.75
CA VAL A 146 -33.02 -9.83 2.34
C VAL A 146 -33.64 -10.57 3.53
N ILE A 147 -32.96 -10.63 4.68
CA ILE A 147 -33.51 -11.24 5.91
C ILE A 147 -34.80 -10.52 6.34
N GLY A 148 -34.80 -9.19 6.31
CA GLY A 148 -35.98 -8.38 6.61
C GLY A 148 -37.15 -8.70 5.68
N ALA A 149 -36.89 -8.88 4.39
CA ALA A 149 -37.91 -9.26 3.42
C ALA A 149 -38.53 -10.63 3.75
N VAL A 150 -37.70 -11.61 4.12
CA VAL A 150 -38.14 -12.94 4.54
C VAL A 150 -39.02 -12.83 5.80
N ALA A 151 -38.57 -12.09 6.82
CA ALA A 151 -39.32 -11.92 8.06
C ALA A 151 -40.69 -11.25 7.85
N VAL A 152 -40.75 -10.20 7.01
CA VAL A 152 -42.01 -9.52 6.66
C VAL A 152 -42.93 -10.45 5.87
N GLY A 153 -42.39 -11.19 4.90
CA GLY A 153 -43.16 -12.14 4.08
C GLY A 153 -43.75 -13.30 4.88
N PHE A 154 -43.03 -13.82 5.88
CA PHE A 154 -43.55 -14.87 6.77
C PHE A 154 -44.60 -14.35 7.76
N ARG A 155 -44.47 -13.10 8.23
CA ARG A 155 -45.43 -12.49 9.15
C ARG A 155 -46.82 -12.30 8.55
N GLU A 156 -46.92 -12.13 7.23
CA GLU A 156 -48.22 -12.04 6.54
C GLU A 156 -48.84 -13.39 6.20
N ARG A 157 -48.09 -14.48 6.34
CA ARG A 157 -48.53 -15.84 6.01
C ARG A 157 -49.03 -16.61 7.23
N LEU A 158 -48.72 -16.13 8.44
CA LEU A 158 -49.25 -16.58 9.74
C LEU A 158 -50.50 -15.78 10.11
#